data_AF-A0A9D2S6W9-F1
#
_entry.id   AF-A0A9D2S6W9-F1
#
_cell.length_a   1.000
_cell.length_b   1.000
_cell.length_c   1.000
_cell.angle_alpha   90.00
_cell.angle_beta   90.00
_cell.angle_gamma   90.00
#
_symmetry.space_group_name_H-M   'P 1'
#
loop_
_entity.id
_entity.type
_entity.pdbx_description
1 polymer ?
#
loop_
_entity_poly.entity_id
_entity_poly.type
_entity_poly.pdbx_seq_one_letter_code
_entity_poly.pdbx_strand_id
1 'polypeptide(L)'
;MILADKIIALRKKAGWSQEELARQLDVSRQSVSKWEGAQSVPDMERVLQLSRLFGVSTDYLLKDEMECPGTAPLPDEAGALRRVTMEEAAAYLERGWRNAPWMGLATLLCIISPTPLLMLAGLSRTPGLPLGEQTAVGLGIIALVTLVAAAVALFLICDARGAELRFLEKEPFETEYGVAGMVRERRKAFRPRCTRLNITGVVLCILSVVPVFAVTAALPAGAEDGLWYAAAVCCLLWLAGMGVFAFVYGGTCWEATECLLEEGDYTRRNKARRHLVEAVSMAYWLVVTAGYLAYSLTTGSWEHSWAVWPVAGLLYGAAMAFLNLLDAPRREGEG
;
A
#
# COMPACT_ATOMS: atom_id res chain seq x y z
N MET A 1 -13.48 -35.88 16.09
CA MET A 1 -13.33 -36.20 17.54
C MET A 1 -14.72 -36.22 18.14
N ILE A 2 -15.09 -37.25 18.92
CA ILE A 2 -16.41 -37.27 19.57
C ILE A 2 -16.44 -36.30 20.77
N LEU A 3 -17.63 -35.92 21.25
CA LEU A 3 -17.81 -34.98 22.36
C LEU A 3 -16.98 -35.36 23.61
N ALA A 4 -16.91 -36.66 23.93
CA ALA A 4 -16.11 -37.19 25.02
C ALA A 4 -14.62 -36.81 24.89
N ASP A 5 -14.04 -37.00 23.70
CA ASP A 5 -12.64 -36.68 23.42
C ASP A 5 -12.37 -35.17 23.54
N LYS A 6 -13.32 -34.34 23.11
CA LYS A 6 -13.23 -32.88 23.20
C LYS A 6 -13.25 -32.40 24.64
N ILE A 7 -14.11 -32.96 25.49
CA ILE A 7 -14.17 -32.62 26.92
C ILE A 7 -12.84 -33.00 27.59
N ILE A 8 -12.28 -34.17 27.30
CA ILE A 8 -10.96 -34.60 27.83
C ILE A 8 -9.86 -33.64 27.37
N ALA A 9 -9.82 -33.30 26.08
CA ALA A 9 -8.82 -32.41 25.51
C ALA A 9 -8.88 -31.01 26.13
N LEU A 10 -10.07 -30.43 26.24
CA LEU A 10 -10.29 -29.12 26.84
C LEU A 10 -9.95 -29.10 28.33
N ARG A 11 -10.33 -30.14 29.08
CA ARG A 11 -9.98 -30.28 30.49
C ARG A 11 -8.46 -30.37 30.69
N LYS A 12 -7.77 -31.17 29.88
CA LYS A 12 -6.31 -31.29 29.93
C LYS A 12 -5.61 -29.99 29.54
N LYS A 13 -6.12 -29.28 28.52
CA LYS A 13 -5.60 -27.98 28.10
C LYS A 13 -5.74 -26.92 29.20
N ALA A 14 -6.83 -26.95 29.97
CA ALA A 14 -7.05 -26.08 31.12
C ALA A 14 -6.30 -26.54 32.40
N GLY A 15 -5.63 -27.70 32.38
CA GLY A 15 -4.90 -28.23 33.53
C GLY A 15 -5.79 -28.75 34.68
N TRP A 16 -7.07 -29.03 34.43
CA TRP A 16 -8.01 -29.41 35.48
C TRP A 16 -8.11 -30.92 35.71
N SER A 17 -8.35 -31.31 36.95
CA SER A 17 -8.77 -32.68 37.29
C SER A 17 -10.27 -32.87 36.97
N GLN A 18 -10.73 -34.11 36.87
CA GLN A 18 -12.17 -34.38 36.70
C GLN A 18 -13.01 -33.84 37.87
N GLU A 19 -12.44 -33.82 39.08
CA GLU A 19 -13.09 -33.23 40.27
C GLU A 19 -13.21 -31.72 40.16
N GLU A 20 -12.18 -31.05 39.65
CA GLU A 20 -12.18 -29.60 39.49
C GLU A 20 -13.18 -29.17 38.41
N LEU A 21 -13.24 -29.87 37.28
CA LEU A 21 -14.25 -29.62 36.24
C LEU A 21 -15.67 -29.87 36.77
N ALA A 22 -15.86 -30.92 37.56
CA ALA A 22 -17.15 -31.23 38.18
C ALA A 22 -17.58 -30.12 39.16
N ARG A 23 -16.65 -29.57 39.93
CA ARG A 23 -16.88 -28.45 40.85
C ARG A 23 -17.28 -27.17 40.12
N GLN A 24 -16.62 -26.85 39.00
CA GLN A 24 -16.92 -25.65 38.21
C GLN A 24 -18.28 -25.73 37.49
N LEU A 25 -18.74 -26.94 37.17
CA LEU A 25 -20.04 -27.19 36.54
C LEU A 25 -21.15 -27.49 37.57
N ASP A 26 -20.85 -27.50 38.87
CA ASP A 26 -21.80 -27.90 39.92
C ASP A 26 -22.48 -29.26 39.63
N VAL A 27 -21.65 -30.27 39.30
CA VAL A 27 -22.08 -31.66 39.05
C VAL A 27 -21.22 -32.64 39.82
N SER A 28 -21.69 -33.90 39.93
CA SER A 28 -20.89 -34.96 40.53
C SER A 28 -19.69 -35.33 39.65
N ARG A 29 -18.55 -35.69 40.26
CA ARG A 29 -17.39 -36.24 39.55
C ARG A 29 -17.77 -37.45 38.67
N GLN A 30 -18.72 -38.27 39.12
CA GLN A 30 -19.21 -39.42 38.37
C GLN A 30 -19.87 -39.02 37.05
N SER A 31 -20.56 -37.86 37.00
CA SER A 31 -21.17 -37.34 35.79
C SER A 31 -20.11 -36.99 34.74
N VAL A 32 -19.06 -36.27 35.14
CA VAL A 32 -17.93 -35.91 34.26
C VAL A 32 -17.21 -37.16 33.75
N SER A 33 -16.98 -38.16 34.62
CA SER A 33 -16.36 -39.42 34.20
C SER A 33 -17.19 -40.18 33.17
N LYS A 34 -18.53 -40.14 33.27
CA LYS A 34 -19.42 -40.78 32.28
C LYS A 34 -19.44 -40.03 30.95
N TRP A 35 -19.33 -38.70 30.97
CA TRP A 35 -19.22 -37.88 29.76
C TRP A 35 -17.90 -38.13 29.03
N GLU A 36 -16.78 -38.11 29.76
CA GLU A 36 -15.45 -38.40 29.21
C GLU A 36 -15.33 -39.86 28.72
N GLY A 37 -16.07 -40.78 29.33
CA GLY A 37 -16.11 -42.19 28.91
C GLY A 37 -17.14 -42.51 27.83
N ALA A 38 -17.81 -41.50 27.24
CA ALA A 38 -18.90 -41.66 26.27
C ALA A 38 -20.08 -42.56 26.75
N GLN A 39 -20.23 -42.75 28.06
CA GLN A 39 -21.29 -43.57 28.67
C GLN A 39 -22.61 -42.80 28.83
N SER A 40 -22.55 -41.47 28.80
CA SER A 40 -23.72 -40.59 28.82
C SER A 40 -23.40 -39.27 28.13
N VAL A 41 -24.41 -38.62 27.57
CA VAL A 41 -24.28 -37.30 26.93
C VAL A 41 -24.70 -36.21 27.93
N PRO A 42 -23.97 -35.10 28.06
CA PRO A 42 -24.39 -33.95 28.85
C PRO A 42 -25.72 -33.38 28.31
N ASP A 43 -26.58 -32.87 29.19
CA ASP A 43 -27.76 -32.13 28.75
C ASP A 43 -27.39 -30.81 28.08
N MET A 44 -28.35 -30.19 27.37
CA MET A 44 -28.11 -28.93 26.65
C MET A 44 -27.61 -27.80 27.56
N GLU A 45 -28.08 -27.74 28.81
CA GLU A 45 -27.66 -26.72 29.77
C GLU A 45 -26.18 -26.90 30.15
N ARG A 46 -25.74 -28.14 30.38
CA ARG A 46 -24.34 -28.49 30.66
C ARG A 46 -23.45 -28.27 29.44
N VAL A 47 -23.93 -28.52 28.22
CA VAL A 47 -23.17 -28.20 27.01
C VAL A 47 -22.95 -26.69 26.89
N LEU A 48 -23.94 -25.86 27.20
CA LEU A 48 -23.78 -24.40 27.22
C LEU A 48 -22.83 -23.94 28.33
N GLN A 49 -22.89 -24.56 29.51
CA GLN A 49 -21.95 -24.27 30.59
C GLN A 49 -20.51 -24.67 30.21
N LEU A 50 -20.31 -25.84 29.62
CA LEU A 50 -19.02 -26.29 29.08
C LEU A 50 -18.47 -25.33 28.02
N SER A 51 -19.33 -24.86 27.11
CA SER A 51 -18.99 -23.86 26.10
C SER A 51 -18.46 -22.56 26.74
N ARG A 52 -19.16 -22.04 27.75
CA ARG A 52 -18.76 -20.83 28.47
C ARG A 52 -17.47 -21.02 29.27
N LEU A 53 -17.36 -22.16 29.93
CA LEU A 53 -16.28 -22.48 30.86
C LEU A 53 -14.96 -22.73 30.11
N PHE A 54 -15.01 -23.37 28.94
CA PHE A 54 -13.83 -23.58 28.09
C PHE A 54 -13.60 -22.48 27.04
N GLY A 55 -14.50 -21.50 26.91
CA GLY A 55 -14.39 -20.45 25.90
C GLY A 55 -14.46 -20.98 24.46
N VAL A 56 -15.27 -22.00 24.22
CA VAL A 56 -15.46 -22.62 22.89
C VAL A 56 -16.92 -22.53 22.46
N SER A 57 -17.20 -22.54 21.16
CA SER A 57 -18.59 -22.54 20.68
C SER A 57 -19.31 -23.86 20.95
N THR A 58 -20.64 -23.81 21.15
CA THR A 58 -21.49 -25.01 21.28
C THR A 58 -21.37 -25.91 20.04
N ASP A 59 -21.24 -25.30 18.87
CA ASP A 59 -21.00 -26.00 17.59
C ASP A 59 -19.73 -26.84 17.62
N TYR A 60 -18.64 -26.33 18.22
CA TYR A 60 -17.41 -27.11 18.37
C TYR A 60 -17.62 -28.34 19.24
N LEU A 61 -18.37 -28.22 20.34
CA LEU A 61 -18.64 -29.37 21.22
C LEU A 61 -19.47 -30.44 20.50
N LEU A 62 -20.48 -30.03 19.71
CA LEU A 62 -21.48 -30.94 19.14
C LEU A 62 -21.14 -31.51 17.74
N LYS A 63 -20.33 -30.83 16.91
CA LYS A 63 -20.05 -31.27 15.53
C LYS A 63 -18.76 -32.11 15.44
N ASP A 64 -18.87 -33.38 15.06
CA ASP A 64 -17.74 -34.32 15.05
C ASP A 64 -16.62 -33.98 14.04
N GLU A 65 -16.94 -33.15 13.03
CA GLU A 65 -16.06 -32.76 11.91
C GLU A 65 -15.17 -31.53 12.20
N MET A 66 -15.28 -30.89 13.36
CA MET A 66 -14.48 -29.71 13.70
C MET A 66 -13.25 -30.07 14.55
N GLU A 67 -12.05 -29.92 13.98
CA GLU A 67 -10.81 -29.75 14.75
C GLU A 67 -10.76 -28.32 15.32
N CYS A 68 -10.19 -28.16 16.53
CA CYS A 68 -10.20 -26.93 17.35
C CYS A 68 -10.35 -25.61 16.54
N PRO A 69 -11.53 -24.98 16.48
CA PRO A 69 -11.61 -23.57 16.17
C PRO A 69 -10.97 -22.81 17.33
N GLY A 70 -10.16 -21.83 16.96
CA GLY A 70 -9.41 -20.98 17.88
C GLY A 70 -10.23 -20.52 19.08
N THR A 71 -9.56 -20.54 20.22
CA THR A 71 -9.91 -19.92 21.49
C THR A 71 -10.78 -18.66 21.29
N ALA A 72 -11.93 -18.58 21.96
CA ALA A 72 -12.55 -17.27 22.17
C ALA A 72 -11.52 -16.36 22.88
N PRO A 73 -11.39 -15.08 22.51
CA PRO A 73 -10.24 -14.29 22.90
C PRO A 73 -10.25 -14.04 24.41
N LEU A 74 -9.27 -14.61 25.11
CA LEU A 74 -8.82 -14.08 26.39
C LEU A 74 -8.14 -12.71 26.12
N PRO A 75 -8.06 -11.80 27.11
CA PRO A 75 -7.56 -10.43 26.93
C PRO A 75 -6.04 -10.31 26.64
N ASP A 76 -5.43 -11.33 26.04
CA ASP A 76 -3.99 -11.43 25.73
C ASP A 76 -3.72 -11.67 24.22
N GLU A 77 -4.74 -11.48 23.37
CA GLU A 77 -4.64 -11.56 21.91
C GLU A 77 -4.13 -10.23 21.30
N ALA A 78 -2.92 -9.82 21.67
CA ALA A 78 -2.20 -8.73 21.00
C ALA A 78 -1.39 -9.20 19.79
N GLY A 79 -1.55 -10.46 19.35
CA GLY A 79 -0.65 -11.09 18.37
C GLY A 79 -1.25 -12.08 17.37
N ALA A 80 -2.56 -12.35 17.38
CA ALA A 80 -3.16 -13.17 16.34
C ALA A 80 -3.38 -12.33 15.08
N LEU A 81 -2.44 -12.44 14.15
CA LEU A 81 -2.50 -11.76 12.86
C LEU A 81 -3.78 -12.17 12.12
N ARG A 82 -4.49 -11.20 11.53
CA ARG A 82 -5.69 -11.46 10.72
C ARG A 82 -5.32 -12.43 9.60
N ARG A 83 -6.06 -13.53 9.46
CA ARG A 83 -5.87 -14.45 8.33
C ARG A 83 -6.56 -13.92 7.08
N VAL A 84 -5.83 -13.92 5.98
CA VAL A 84 -6.30 -13.49 4.66
C VAL A 84 -6.65 -14.71 3.85
N THR A 85 -7.91 -14.79 3.43
CA THR A 85 -8.40 -15.92 2.63
C THR A 85 -7.94 -15.83 1.18
N MET A 86 -8.01 -16.96 0.48
CA MET A 86 -7.78 -16.98 -0.97
C MET A 86 -8.68 -16.00 -1.73
N GLU A 87 -9.95 -15.88 -1.34
CA GLU A 87 -10.91 -14.98 -1.96
C GLU A 87 -10.56 -13.51 -1.72
N GLU A 88 -10.21 -13.15 -0.48
CA GLU A 88 -9.78 -11.78 -0.13
C GLU A 88 -8.51 -11.39 -0.90
N ALA A 89 -7.52 -12.29 -0.99
CA ALA A 89 -6.29 -12.06 -1.73
C ALA A 89 -6.53 -11.91 -3.25
N ALA A 90 -7.38 -12.75 -3.83
CA ALA A 90 -7.74 -12.65 -5.24
C ALA A 90 -8.50 -11.35 -5.55
N ALA A 91 -9.44 -10.97 -4.67
CA ALA A 91 -10.20 -9.72 -4.79
C ALA A 91 -9.30 -8.49 -4.68
N TYR A 92 -8.27 -8.52 -3.82
CA TYR A 92 -7.27 -7.45 -3.73
C TYR A 92 -6.45 -7.29 -5.01
N LEU A 93 -5.94 -8.39 -5.56
CA LEU A 93 -5.19 -8.36 -6.83
C LEU A 93 -6.06 -7.82 -7.98
N GLU A 94 -7.27 -8.34 -8.13
CA GLU A 94 -8.19 -7.91 -9.19
C GLU A 94 -8.56 -6.42 -9.06
N ARG A 95 -8.72 -5.94 -7.83
CA ARG A 95 -8.97 -4.53 -7.56
C ARG A 95 -7.76 -3.66 -7.91
N GLY A 96 -6.55 -4.06 -7.51
CA GLY A 96 -5.31 -3.37 -7.87
C GLY A 96 -5.14 -3.28 -9.38
N TRP A 97 -5.39 -4.38 -10.10
CA TRP A 97 -5.26 -4.43 -11.56
C TRP A 97 -6.34 -3.63 -12.29
N ARG A 98 -7.55 -3.57 -11.74
CA ARG A 98 -8.65 -2.73 -12.26
C ARG A 98 -8.40 -1.24 -12.01
N ASN A 99 -7.73 -0.89 -10.91
CA ASN A 99 -7.41 0.49 -10.56
C ASN A 99 -6.14 0.99 -11.26
N ALA A 100 -5.19 0.12 -11.60
CA ALA A 100 -3.95 0.45 -12.31
C ALA A 100 -4.11 1.38 -13.53
N PRO A 101 -5.05 1.15 -14.48
CA PRO A 101 -5.22 2.07 -15.62
C PRO A 101 -5.73 3.45 -15.19
N TRP A 102 -6.52 3.55 -14.12
CA TRP A 102 -7.02 4.82 -13.61
C TRP A 102 -5.93 5.61 -12.89
N MET A 103 -5.05 4.94 -12.13
CA MET A 103 -3.88 5.57 -11.53
C MET A 103 -2.89 6.06 -12.60
N GLY A 104 -2.67 5.26 -13.64
CA GLY A 104 -1.89 5.67 -14.80
C GLY A 104 -2.51 6.88 -15.50
N LEU A 105 -3.83 6.86 -15.76
CA LEU A 105 -4.55 7.94 -16.42
C LEU A 105 -4.49 9.25 -15.63
N ALA A 106 -4.65 9.18 -14.30
CA ALA A 106 -4.54 10.34 -13.42
C ALA A 106 -3.14 10.96 -13.51
N THR A 107 -2.09 10.14 -13.44
CA THR A 107 -0.70 10.60 -13.55
C THR A 107 -0.42 11.22 -14.93
N LEU A 108 -0.93 10.57 -15.99
CA LEU A 108 -0.84 11.06 -17.35
C LEU A 108 -1.52 12.44 -17.46
N LEU A 109 -2.74 12.60 -16.94
CA LEU A 109 -3.46 13.89 -16.93
C LEU A 109 -2.66 15.00 -16.25
N CYS A 110 -1.99 14.72 -15.13
CA CYS A 110 -1.11 15.68 -14.46
C CYS A 110 0.03 16.14 -15.38
N ILE A 111 0.69 15.23 -16.08
CA ILE A 111 1.82 15.52 -16.96
C ILE A 111 1.38 16.32 -18.19
N ILE A 112 0.23 15.97 -18.78
CA ILE A 112 -0.29 16.65 -19.98
C ILE A 112 -1.00 17.97 -19.61
N SER A 113 -1.30 18.22 -18.33
CA SER A 113 -2.07 19.40 -17.88
C SER A 113 -1.53 20.76 -18.38
N PRO A 114 -0.22 20.98 -18.56
CA PRO A 114 0.28 22.26 -19.09
C PRO A 114 0.11 22.42 -20.60
N THR A 115 -0.20 21.35 -21.35
CA THR A 115 -0.27 21.40 -22.81
C THR A 115 -1.28 22.38 -23.38
N PRO A 116 -2.50 22.57 -22.83
CA PRO A 116 -3.43 23.57 -23.35
C PRO A 116 -2.89 24.99 -23.16
N LEU A 117 -2.24 25.25 -22.01
CA LEU A 117 -1.62 26.54 -21.71
C LEU A 117 -0.47 26.84 -22.68
N LEU A 118 0.44 25.89 -22.87
CA LEU A 118 1.56 26.05 -23.80
C LEU A 118 1.08 26.24 -25.24
N MET A 119 0.07 25.48 -25.65
CA MET A 119 -0.44 25.54 -27.02
C MET A 119 -1.21 26.83 -27.30
N LEU A 120 -2.06 27.27 -26.38
CA LEU A 120 -2.77 28.55 -26.50
C LEU A 120 -1.80 29.73 -26.47
N ALA A 121 -0.76 29.68 -25.63
CA ALA A 121 0.29 30.69 -25.62
C ALA A 121 1.04 30.74 -26.97
N GLY A 122 1.39 29.58 -27.54
CA GLY A 122 2.00 29.49 -28.87
C GLY A 122 1.10 30.04 -29.98
N LEU A 123 -0.19 29.71 -29.95
CA LEU A 123 -1.19 30.18 -30.93
C LEU A 123 -1.44 31.69 -30.84
N SER A 124 -1.39 32.28 -29.64
CA SER A 124 -1.61 33.74 -29.45
C SER A 124 -0.55 34.61 -30.15
N ARG A 125 0.61 34.02 -30.47
CA ARG A 125 1.70 34.70 -31.19
C ARG A 125 1.58 34.57 -32.71
N THR A 126 0.64 33.76 -33.22
CA THR A 126 0.46 33.59 -34.67
C THR A 126 -0.37 34.71 -35.28
N PRO A 127 0.09 35.34 -36.38
CA PRO A 127 -0.67 36.39 -37.05
C PRO A 127 -1.91 35.78 -37.74
N GLY A 128 -3.11 36.12 -37.26
CA GLY A 128 -4.37 35.72 -37.90
C GLY A 128 -5.46 35.18 -36.96
N LEU A 129 -5.12 34.81 -35.72
CA LEU A 129 -6.11 34.43 -34.70
C LEU A 129 -6.46 35.62 -33.80
N PRO A 130 -7.75 35.96 -33.60
CA PRO A 130 -8.19 37.07 -32.76
C PRO A 130 -8.16 36.71 -31.25
N LEU A 131 -7.16 35.96 -30.79
CA LEU A 131 -7.00 35.61 -29.39
C LEU A 131 -6.01 36.57 -28.75
N GLY A 132 -6.50 37.45 -27.86
CA GLY A 132 -5.61 38.31 -27.08
C GLY A 132 -4.75 37.48 -26.12
N GLU A 133 -3.48 37.85 -25.95
CA GLU A 133 -2.51 37.13 -25.12
C GLU A 133 -3.04 36.82 -23.70
N GLN A 134 -3.66 37.82 -23.06
CA GLN A 134 -4.25 37.65 -21.72
C GLN A 134 -5.41 36.64 -21.70
N THR A 135 -6.21 36.57 -22.77
CA THR A 135 -7.32 35.60 -22.87
C THR A 135 -6.79 34.18 -23.09
N ALA A 136 -5.76 34.02 -23.92
CA ALA A 136 -5.13 32.72 -24.18
C ALA A 136 -4.48 32.15 -22.91
N VAL A 137 -3.74 32.99 -22.17
CA VAL A 137 -3.14 32.61 -20.89
C VAL A 137 -4.23 32.27 -19.86
N GLY A 138 -5.27 33.11 -19.73
CA GLY A 138 -6.38 32.89 -18.80
C GLY A 138 -7.11 31.56 -19.06
N LEU A 139 -7.47 31.29 -20.31
CA LEU A 139 -8.09 30.02 -20.71
C LEU A 139 -7.16 28.82 -20.49
N GLY A 140 -5.86 28.99 -20.77
CA GLY A 140 -4.84 27.98 -20.52
C GLY A 140 -4.72 27.59 -19.05
N ILE A 141 -4.72 28.57 -18.14
CA ILE A 141 -4.68 28.32 -16.69
C ILE A 141 -5.95 27.61 -16.23
N ILE A 142 -7.13 28.04 -16.71
CA ILE A 142 -8.40 27.37 -16.37
C ILE A 142 -8.35 25.90 -16.81
N ALA A 143 -7.92 25.61 -18.04
CA ALA A 143 -7.78 24.24 -18.54
C ALA A 143 -6.75 23.41 -17.77
N LEU A 144 -5.62 24.01 -17.39
CA LEU A 144 -4.59 23.34 -16.58
C LEU A 144 -5.17 22.92 -15.22
N VAL A 145 -5.81 23.86 -14.51
CA VAL A 145 -6.35 23.61 -13.17
C VAL A 145 -7.49 22.59 -13.22
N THR A 146 -8.36 22.61 -14.24
CA THR A 146 -9.43 21.61 -14.37
C THR A 146 -8.91 20.21 -14.65
N LEU A 147 -7.86 20.06 -15.48
CA LEU A 147 -7.21 18.77 -15.72
C LEU A 147 -6.54 18.23 -14.46
N VAL A 148 -5.86 19.09 -13.69
CA VAL A 148 -5.25 18.69 -12.41
C VAL A 148 -6.34 18.30 -11.39
N ALA A 149 -7.43 19.08 -11.28
CA ALA A 149 -8.54 18.75 -10.39
C ALA A 149 -9.18 17.40 -10.75
N ALA A 150 -9.36 17.11 -12.04
CA ALA A 150 -9.83 15.81 -12.51
C ALA A 150 -8.86 14.67 -12.16
N ALA A 151 -7.55 14.89 -12.32
CA ALA A 151 -6.52 13.92 -11.95
C ALA A 151 -6.55 13.58 -10.46
N VAL A 152 -6.63 14.60 -9.60
CA VAL A 152 -6.74 14.43 -8.14
C VAL A 152 -8.02 13.69 -7.78
N ALA A 153 -9.15 14.02 -8.41
CA ALA A 153 -10.40 13.30 -8.18
C ALA A 153 -10.28 11.81 -8.54
N LEU A 154 -9.61 11.45 -9.64
CA LEU A 154 -9.35 10.05 -10.00
C LEU A 154 -8.50 9.34 -8.93
N PHE A 155 -7.43 9.97 -8.44
CA PHE A 155 -6.62 9.40 -7.34
C PHE A 155 -7.45 9.15 -6.08
N LEU A 156 -8.25 10.14 -5.67
CA LEU A 156 -9.10 10.02 -4.48
C LEU A 156 -10.17 8.94 -4.63
N ILE A 157 -10.79 8.82 -5.80
CA ILE A 157 -11.78 7.76 -6.07
C ILE A 157 -11.12 6.38 -6.03
N CYS A 158 -9.91 6.24 -6.58
CA CYS A 158 -9.14 5.01 -6.52
C CYS A 158 -8.78 4.62 -5.08
N ASP A 159 -8.30 5.58 -4.27
CA ASP A 159 -7.98 5.37 -2.85
C ASP A 159 -9.23 4.99 -2.04
N ALA A 160 -10.34 5.71 -2.23
CA ALA A 160 -11.59 5.44 -1.53
C ALA A 160 -12.14 4.02 -1.80
N ARG A 161 -12.00 3.52 -3.03
CA ARG A 161 -12.39 2.15 -3.40
C ARG A 161 -11.50 1.06 -2.76
N GLY A 162 -10.32 1.42 -2.26
CA GLY A 162 -9.36 0.53 -1.60
C GLY A 162 -9.52 0.43 -0.08
N ALA A 163 -10.40 1.23 0.53
CA ALA A 163 -10.44 1.42 1.99
C ALA A 163 -10.63 0.11 2.79
N GLU A 164 -11.48 -0.81 2.33
CA GLU A 164 -11.77 -2.07 3.03
C GLU A 164 -10.57 -3.04 3.08
N LEU A 165 -9.69 -2.99 2.07
CA LEU A 165 -8.52 -3.87 1.94
C LEU A 165 -7.22 -3.17 2.37
N ARG A 166 -7.33 -1.93 2.88
CA ARG A 166 -6.19 -1.10 3.28
C ARG A 166 -5.42 -1.69 4.49
N PHE A 167 -6.06 -2.59 5.25
CA PHE A 167 -5.38 -3.31 6.33
C PHE A 167 -4.21 -4.16 5.80
N LEU A 168 -4.29 -4.68 4.57
CA LEU A 168 -3.20 -5.46 3.96
C LEU A 168 -1.92 -4.65 3.80
N GLU A 169 -2.03 -3.35 3.56
CA GLU A 169 -0.87 -2.46 3.41
C GLU A 169 -0.29 -2.03 4.77
N LYS A 170 -1.13 -1.93 5.79
CA LYS A 170 -0.80 -1.27 7.06
C LYS A 170 -0.46 -2.25 8.18
N GLU A 171 -1.16 -3.35 8.24
CA GLU A 171 -1.12 -4.29 9.36
C GLU A 171 -0.43 -5.60 8.94
N PRO A 172 0.31 -6.24 9.85
CA PRO A 172 0.82 -7.58 9.60
C PRO A 172 -0.36 -8.57 9.55
N PHE A 173 -0.31 -9.52 8.63
CA PHE A 173 -1.36 -10.52 8.45
C PHE A 173 -0.79 -11.90 8.15
N GLU A 174 -1.59 -12.94 8.27
CA GLU A 174 -1.23 -14.31 7.89
C GLU A 174 -1.98 -14.73 6.63
N THR A 175 -1.27 -15.24 5.63
CA THR A 175 -1.91 -15.77 4.43
C THR A 175 -2.35 -17.21 4.64
N GLU A 176 -3.56 -17.58 4.21
CA GLU A 176 -3.97 -18.98 4.13
C GLU A 176 -3.06 -19.83 3.23
N TYR A 177 -3.07 -21.15 3.47
CA TYR A 177 -2.28 -22.09 2.69
C TYR A 177 -2.61 -21.99 1.19
N GLY A 178 -1.58 -21.83 0.37
CA GLY A 178 -1.69 -21.70 -1.08
C GLY A 178 -1.79 -20.27 -1.62
N VAL A 179 -2.15 -19.26 -0.80
CA VAL A 179 -2.29 -17.86 -1.26
C VAL A 179 -1.00 -17.36 -1.88
N ALA A 180 0.13 -17.56 -1.19
CA ALA A 180 1.44 -17.20 -1.71
C ALA A 180 1.77 -17.91 -3.03
N GLY A 181 1.30 -19.16 -3.22
CA GLY A 181 1.44 -19.90 -4.47
C GLY A 181 0.66 -19.24 -5.62
N MET A 182 -0.62 -18.95 -5.38
CA MET A 182 -1.50 -18.26 -6.35
C MET A 182 -0.94 -16.89 -6.76
N VAL A 183 -0.49 -16.09 -5.78
CA VAL A 183 0.07 -14.75 -6.04
C VAL A 183 1.37 -14.85 -6.84
N ARG A 184 2.26 -15.80 -6.50
CA ARG A 184 3.50 -16.05 -7.26
C ARG A 184 3.23 -16.50 -8.69
N GLU A 185 2.22 -17.33 -8.92
CA GLU A 185 1.82 -17.77 -10.25
C GLU A 185 1.30 -16.58 -11.10
N ARG A 186 0.37 -15.78 -10.55
CA ARG A 186 -0.13 -14.56 -11.20
C ARG A 186 1.01 -13.56 -11.48
N ARG A 187 1.93 -13.37 -10.53
CA ARG A 187 3.11 -12.51 -10.69
C ARG A 187 4.03 -13.03 -11.80
N LYS A 188 4.28 -14.33 -11.88
CA LYS A 188 5.09 -14.95 -12.94
C LYS A 188 4.46 -14.76 -14.33
N ALA A 189 3.13 -14.91 -14.42
CA ALA A 189 2.39 -14.66 -15.66
C ALA A 189 2.44 -13.17 -16.09
N PHE A 190 2.38 -12.24 -15.14
CA PHE A 190 2.42 -10.81 -15.42
C PHE A 190 3.84 -10.25 -15.65
N ARG A 191 4.87 -10.86 -15.07
CA ARG A 191 6.29 -10.43 -15.16
C ARG A 191 6.75 -10.06 -16.58
N PRO A 192 6.57 -10.88 -17.63
CA PRO A 192 7.01 -10.50 -18.98
C PRO A 192 6.29 -9.26 -19.51
N ARG A 193 5.02 -9.06 -19.16
CA ARG A 193 4.26 -7.87 -19.52
C ARG A 193 4.77 -6.63 -18.77
N CYS A 194 5.06 -6.77 -17.47
CA CYS A 194 5.67 -5.70 -16.67
C CYS A 194 7.04 -5.29 -17.23
N THR A 195 7.91 -6.25 -17.56
CA THR A 195 9.21 -5.96 -18.19
C THR A 195 9.05 -5.21 -19.51
N ARG A 196 8.12 -5.63 -20.38
CA ARG A 196 7.85 -4.93 -21.63
C ARG A 196 7.34 -3.51 -21.41
N LEU A 197 6.44 -3.30 -20.45
CA LEU A 197 5.94 -1.97 -20.09
C LEU A 197 7.07 -1.06 -19.59
N ASN A 198 7.95 -1.58 -18.75
CA ASN A 198 9.09 -0.82 -18.25
C ASN A 198 10.06 -0.45 -19.37
N ILE A 199 10.37 -1.39 -20.27
CA ILE A 199 11.23 -1.11 -21.44
C ILE A 199 10.59 -0.04 -22.33
N THR A 200 9.32 -0.21 -22.70
CA THR A 200 8.60 0.78 -23.52
C THR A 200 8.52 2.13 -22.82
N GLY A 201 8.30 2.15 -21.52
CA GLY A 201 8.25 3.37 -20.70
C GLY A 201 9.58 4.13 -20.70
N VAL A 202 10.70 3.43 -20.46
CA VAL A 202 12.05 4.02 -20.50
C VAL A 202 12.35 4.57 -21.89
N VAL A 203 12.11 3.78 -22.94
CA VAL A 203 12.39 4.20 -24.32
C VAL A 203 11.56 5.42 -24.71
N LEU A 204 10.26 5.45 -24.39
CA LEU A 204 9.40 6.62 -24.66
C LEU A 204 9.87 7.87 -23.92
N CYS A 205 10.28 7.75 -22.65
CA CYS A 205 10.79 8.89 -21.89
C CYS A 205 12.09 9.44 -22.49
N ILE A 206 13.02 8.57 -22.91
CA ILE A 206 14.28 9.01 -23.55
C ILE A 206 14.00 9.66 -24.90
N LEU A 207 13.16 9.04 -25.73
CA LEU A 207 12.81 9.55 -27.06
C LEU A 207 11.91 10.79 -27.01
N SER A 208 11.27 11.09 -25.87
CA SER A 208 10.41 12.27 -25.71
C SER A 208 11.11 13.60 -25.98
N VAL A 209 12.45 13.65 -25.87
CA VAL A 209 13.23 14.87 -26.09
C VAL A 209 13.51 15.14 -27.59
N VAL A 210 13.39 14.12 -28.44
CA VAL A 210 13.67 14.20 -29.88
C VAL A 210 12.87 15.30 -30.59
N PRO A 211 11.54 15.48 -30.37
CA PRO A 211 10.77 16.53 -31.01
C PRO A 211 11.33 17.95 -30.79
N VAL A 212 11.83 18.25 -29.59
CA VAL A 212 12.40 19.57 -29.25
C VAL A 212 13.68 19.83 -30.04
N PHE A 213 14.58 18.84 -30.08
CA PHE A 213 15.81 18.94 -30.87
C PHE A 213 15.55 18.94 -32.38
N ALA A 214 14.57 18.18 -32.85
CA ALA A 214 14.17 18.14 -34.24
C ALA A 214 13.67 19.50 -34.72
N VAL A 215 12.81 20.17 -33.94
CA VAL A 215 12.36 21.54 -34.24
C VAL A 215 13.52 22.53 -34.22
N THR A 216 14.41 22.42 -33.23
CA THR A 216 15.60 23.29 -33.12
C THR A 216 16.55 23.12 -34.31
N ALA A 217 16.70 21.90 -34.84
CA ALA A 217 17.57 21.60 -35.97
C ALA A 217 16.94 21.93 -37.34
N ALA A 218 15.61 21.81 -37.46
CA ALA A 218 14.89 22.02 -38.71
C ALA A 218 14.58 23.50 -38.97
N LEU A 219 14.43 24.32 -37.93
CA LEU A 219 14.12 25.74 -38.08
C LEU A 219 15.40 26.57 -38.31
N PRO A 220 15.39 27.50 -39.28
CA PRO A 220 16.52 28.39 -39.50
C PRO A 220 16.75 29.30 -38.29
N ALA A 221 18.03 29.59 -38.01
CA ALA A 221 18.41 30.50 -36.93
C ALA A 221 17.76 31.89 -37.15
N GLY A 222 16.89 32.29 -36.22
CA GLY A 222 16.15 33.57 -36.27
C GLY A 222 14.66 33.46 -36.63
N ALA A 223 14.12 32.27 -36.88
CA ALA A 223 12.66 32.08 -36.98
C ALA A 223 12.03 32.16 -35.59
N GLU A 224 11.29 33.24 -35.31
CA GLU A 224 10.57 33.45 -34.04
C GLU A 224 9.22 32.68 -33.97
N ASP A 225 9.20 31.44 -34.46
CA ASP A 225 7.96 30.64 -34.48
C ASP A 225 7.74 29.94 -33.13
N GLY A 226 7.24 30.71 -32.15
CA GLY A 226 6.91 30.20 -30.81
C GLY A 226 5.92 29.04 -30.80
N LEU A 227 5.10 28.89 -31.85
CA LEU A 227 4.14 27.79 -31.99
C LEU A 227 4.83 26.42 -32.16
N TRP A 228 5.87 26.32 -33.00
CA TRP A 228 6.53 25.04 -33.26
C TRP A 228 7.29 24.54 -32.03
N TYR A 229 7.91 25.45 -31.28
CA TYR A 229 8.52 25.11 -29.99
C TYR A 229 7.47 24.69 -28.96
N ALA A 230 6.33 25.39 -28.86
CA ALA A 230 5.24 24.97 -28.00
C ALA A 230 4.72 23.57 -28.39
N ALA A 231 4.57 23.29 -29.68
CA ALA A 231 4.13 21.98 -30.19
C ALA A 231 5.14 20.88 -29.88
N ALA A 232 6.43 21.15 -30.01
CA ALA A 232 7.48 20.21 -29.66
C ALA A 232 7.48 19.87 -28.16
N VAL A 233 7.32 20.86 -27.28
CA VAL A 233 7.23 20.65 -25.82
C VAL A 233 5.96 19.89 -25.47
N CYS A 234 4.82 20.18 -26.11
CA CYS A 234 3.60 19.41 -25.91
C CYS A 234 3.75 17.94 -26.36
N CYS A 235 4.43 17.71 -27.49
CA CYS A 235 4.75 16.35 -27.95
C CYS A 235 5.66 15.61 -26.95
N LEU A 236 6.67 16.29 -26.42
CA LEU A 236 7.53 15.77 -25.35
C LEU A 236 6.70 15.35 -24.13
N LEU A 237 5.83 16.23 -23.63
CA LEU A 237 4.99 15.93 -22.45
C LEU A 237 4.05 14.74 -22.70
N TRP A 238 3.48 14.61 -23.90
CA TRP A 238 2.65 13.47 -24.27
C TRP A 238 3.44 12.16 -24.32
N LEU A 239 4.61 12.15 -24.98
CA LEU A 239 5.46 10.96 -25.07
C LEU A 239 6.00 10.53 -23.70
N ALA A 240 6.50 11.48 -22.91
CA ALA A 240 6.95 11.24 -21.55
C ALA A 240 5.78 10.77 -20.67
N GLY A 241 4.61 11.41 -20.79
CA GLY A 241 3.39 11.04 -20.09
C GLY A 241 2.96 9.60 -20.37
N MET A 242 2.99 9.16 -21.64
CA MET A 242 2.70 7.76 -21.99
C MET A 242 3.74 6.80 -21.41
N GLY A 243 5.01 7.21 -21.35
CA GLY A 243 6.05 6.43 -20.69
C GLY A 243 5.78 6.27 -19.19
N VAL A 244 5.44 7.35 -18.50
CA VAL A 244 5.07 7.34 -17.09
C VAL A 244 3.79 6.55 -16.84
N PHE A 245 2.79 6.64 -17.72
CA PHE A 245 1.59 5.80 -17.65
C PHE A 245 1.94 4.30 -17.63
N ALA A 246 2.88 3.87 -18.47
CA ALA A 246 3.32 2.48 -18.51
C ALA A 246 3.98 2.04 -17.19
N PHE A 247 4.80 2.91 -16.59
CA PHE A 247 5.41 2.65 -15.28
C PHE A 247 4.37 2.59 -14.17
N VAL A 248 3.44 3.54 -14.10
CA VAL A 248 2.41 3.57 -13.05
C VAL A 248 1.49 2.37 -13.18
N TYR A 249 1.08 2.00 -14.39
CA TYR A 249 0.27 0.80 -14.62
C TYR A 249 1.01 -0.48 -14.18
N GLY A 250 2.28 -0.64 -14.59
CA GLY A 250 3.08 -1.80 -14.22
C GLY A 250 3.37 -1.86 -12.72
N GLY A 251 3.72 -0.72 -12.12
CA GLY A 251 4.02 -0.53 -10.71
C GLY A 251 2.82 -0.85 -9.82
N THR A 252 1.65 -0.28 -10.10
CA THR A 252 0.43 -0.55 -9.31
C THR A 252 0.08 -2.05 -9.28
N CYS A 253 0.18 -2.73 -10.43
CA CYS A 253 -0.06 -4.17 -10.50
C CYS A 253 1.00 -4.98 -9.74
N TRP A 254 2.25 -4.50 -9.74
CA TRP A 254 3.37 -5.15 -9.06
C TRP A 254 3.31 -4.97 -7.54
N GLU A 255 3.05 -3.76 -7.07
CA GLU A 255 2.86 -3.41 -5.64
C GLU A 255 1.77 -4.26 -5.00
N ALA A 256 0.66 -4.49 -5.70
CA ALA A 256 -0.41 -5.38 -5.21
C ALA A 256 0.11 -6.81 -4.94
N THR A 257 1.04 -7.31 -5.76
CA THR A 257 1.65 -8.63 -5.55
C THR A 257 2.69 -8.63 -4.44
N GLU A 258 3.47 -7.56 -4.29
CA GLU A 258 4.46 -7.43 -3.21
C GLU A 258 3.79 -7.28 -1.84
N CYS A 259 2.67 -6.55 -1.79
CA CYS A 259 1.86 -6.39 -0.58
C CYS A 259 1.36 -7.73 -0.04
N LEU A 260 0.81 -8.59 -0.91
CA LEU A 260 0.33 -9.92 -0.51
C LEU A 260 1.44 -10.93 -0.19
N LEU A 261 2.61 -10.77 -0.78
CA LEU A 261 3.79 -11.61 -0.50
C LEU A 261 4.62 -11.08 0.68
N GLU A 262 4.26 -9.92 1.24
CA GLU A 262 5.02 -9.19 2.26
C GLU A 262 6.50 -9.01 1.86
N GLU A 263 6.75 -8.68 0.59
CA GLU A 263 8.08 -8.40 0.03
C GLU A 263 8.34 -6.90 -0.10
N GLY A 264 9.61 -6.50 -0.21
CA GLY A 264 10.01 -5.10 -0.40
C GLY A 264 9.59 -4.20 0.75
N ASP A 265 8.85 -3.13 0.44
CA ASP A 265 8.36 -2.16 1.44
C ASP A 265 7.25 -2.72 2.33
N TYR A 266 6.59 -3.82 1.92
CA TYR A 266 5.48 -4.44 2.62
C TYR A 266 5.88 -5.55 3.59
N THR A 267 7.17 -5.71 3.89
CA THR A 267 7.62 -6.67 4.90
C THR A 267 7.00 -6.38 6.27
N ARG A 268 6.73 -7.43 7.06
CA ARG A 268 6.18 -7.29 8.44
C ARG A 268 6.99 -6.32 9.29
N ARG A 269 8.32 -6.35 9.14
CA ARG A 269 9.25 -5.44 9.83
C ARG A 269 9.00 -3.97 9.46
N ASN A 270 8.82 -3.67 8.17
CA ASN A 270 8.58 -2.31 7.71
C ASN A 270 7.20 -1.81 8.11
N LYS A 271 6.15 -2.66 8.01
CA LYS A 271 4.80 -2.31 8.47
C LYS A 271 4.78 -1.96 9.97
N ALA A 272 5.41 -2.78 10.81
CA ALA A 272 5.46 -2.55 12.26
C ALA A 272 6.20 -1.26 12.64
N ARG A 273 7.22 -0.88 11.87
CA ARG A 273 8.05 0.31 12.13
C ARG A 273 7.56 1.57 11.44
N ARG A 274 6.56 1.44 10.59
CA ARG A 274 6.08 2.53 9.74
C ARG A 274 5.74 3.77 10.56
N HIS A 275 5.03 3.61 11.67
CA HIS A 275 4.69 4.72 12.56
C HIS A 275 5.92 5.40 13.18
N LEU A 276 6.95 4.64 13.53
CA LEU A 276 8.19 5.19 14.09
C LEU A 276 8.99 5.94 13.02
N VAL A 277 9.12 5.35 11.83
CA VAL A 277 9.77 6.01 10.69
C VAL A 277 9.02 7.28 10.32
N GLU A 278 7.69 7.22 10.14
CA GLU A 278 6.86 8.39 9.84
C GLU A 278 7.02 9.51 10.90
N ALA A 279 7.01 9.17 12.19
CA ALA A 279 7.18 10.13 13.27
C ALA A 279 8.59 10.76 13.28
N VAL A 280 9.65 9.95 13.12
CA VAL A 280 11.04 10.44 13.09
C VAL A 280 11.27 11.31 11.86
N SER A 281 10.78 10.89 10.69
CA SER A 281 10.85 11.67 9.46
C SER A 281 10.12 13.01 9.60
N MET A 282 8.92 13.01 10.18
CA MET A 282 8.16 14.25 10.43
C MET A 282 8.93 15.18 11.37
N ALA A 283 9.44 14.66 12.49
CA ALA A 283 10.22 15.44 13.44
C ALA A 283 11.51 16.01 12.79
N TYR A 284 12.23 15.19 12.03
CA TYR A 284 13.45 15.58 11.33
C TYR A 284 13.21 16.77 10.40
N TRP A 285 12.21 16.68 9.52
CA TRP A 285 11.92 17.75 8.56
C TRP A 285 11.40 19.02 9.22
N LEU A 286 10.63 18.90 10.31
CA LEU A 286 10.21 20.07 11.09
C LEU A 286 11.40 20.77 11.75
N VAL A 287 12.36 20.02 12.30
CA VAL A 287 13.58 20.56 12.90
C VAL A 287 14.47 21.23 11.84
N VAL A 288 14.68 20.59 10.69
CA VAL A 288 15.45 21.17 9.58
C VAL A 288 14.80 22.46 9.09
N THR A 289 13.48 22.46 8.91
CA THR A 289 12.74 23.64 8.44
C THR A 289 12.78 24.76 9.46
N ALA A 290 12.61 24.45 10.75
CA ALA A 290 12.73 25.43 11.83
C ALA A 290 14.16 26.02 11.90
N GLY A 291 15.19 25.19 11.77
CA GLY A 291 16.59 25.62 11.71
C GLY A 291 16.88 26.50 10.50
N TYR A 292 16.36 26.12 9.33
CA TYR A 292 16.44 26.92 8.10
C TYR A 292 15.81 28.30 8.29
N LEU A 293 14.58 28.36 8.80
CA LEU A 293 13.88 29.62 9.04
C LEU A 293 14.58 30.47 10.09
N ALA A 294 15.04 29.88 11.20
CA ALA A 294 15.77 30.60 12.25
C ALA A 294 17.07 31.21 11.73
N TYR A 295 17.85 30.45 10.96
CA TYR A 295 19.05 30.95 10.32
C TYR A 295 18.72 32.05 9.30
N SER A 296 17.83 31.77 8.35
CA SER A 296 17.54 32.68 7.23
C SER A 296 16.89 33.99 7.66
N LEU A 297 16.03 33.97 8.69
CA LEU A 297 15.40 35.17 9.24
C LEU A 297 16.36 36.03 10.08
N THR A 298 17.34 35.42 10.77
CA THR A 298 18.30 36.17 11.62
C THR A 298 19.47 36.76 10.82
N THR A 299 19.97 36.05 9.81
CA THR A 299 21.09 36.52 8.98
C THR A 299 20.64 37.30 7.75
N GLY A 300 19.38 37.17 7.32
CA GLY A 300 18.87 37.77 6.07
C GLY A 300 19.53 37.21 4.80
N SER A 301 20.36 36.17 4.92
CA SER A 301 21.22 35.65 3.85
C SER A 301 20.54 34.53 3.06
N TRP A 302 19.39 34.83 2.45
CA TRP A 302 18.59 33.86 1.68
C TRP A 302 19.39 33.20 0.55
N GLU A 303 20.34 33.94 -0.03
CA GLU A 303 21.22 33.54 -1.13
C GLU A 303 22.10 32.32 -0.84
N HIS A 304 22.47 32.10 0.43
CA HIS A 304 23.34 30.99 0.86
C HIS A 304 22.58 29.93 1.69
N SER A 305 21.42 30.30 2.22
CA SER A 305 20.59 29.46 3.09
C SER A 305 20.09 28.18 2.40
N TRP A 306 20.01 28.15 1.07
CA TRP A 306 19.52 26.99 0.32
C TRP A 306 20.39 25.74 0.49
N ALA A 307 21.67 25.90 0.84
CA ALA A 307 22.61 24.80 1.07
C ALA A 307 22.19 23.88 2.23
N VAL A 308 21.30 24.34 3.12
CA VAL A 308 20.70 23.53 4.19
C VAL A 308 19.94 22.33 3.62
N TRP A 309 19.28 22.46 2.46
CA TRP A 309 18.44 21.39 1.91
C TRP A 309 19.24 20.18 1.38
N PRO A 310 20.29 20.35 0.55
CA PRO A 310 21.17 19.24 0.18
C PRO A 310 21.81 18.55 1.38
N VAL A 311 22.30 19.34 2.36
CA VAL A 311 22.92 18.81 3.58
C VAL A 311 21.91 18.01 4.41
N ALA A 312 20.70 18.54 4.57
CA ALA A 312 19.61 17.85 5.25
C ALA A 312 19.20 16.56 4.53
N GLY A 313 19.22 16.52 3.19
CA GLY A 313 18.97 15.30 2.43
C GLY A 313 20.01 14.20 2.73
N LEU A 314 21.30 14.56 2.73
CA LEU A 314 22.39 13.63 3.05
C LEU A 314 22.31 13.13 4.50
N LEU A 315 22.09 14.04 5.45
CA LEU A 315 21.93 13.71 6.87
C LEU A 315 20.72 12.82 7.13
N TYR A 316 19.61 13.04 6.42
CA TYR A 316 18.42 12.19 6.52
C TYR A 316 18.72 10.77 6.04
N GLY A 317 19.41 10.63 4.90
CA GLY A 317 19.84 9.33 4.40
C GLY A 317 20.73 8.58 5.41
N ALA A 318 21.69 9.29 6.03
CA ALA A 318 22.53 8.75 7.08
C ALA A 318 21.73 8.34 8.33
N ALA A 319 20.79 9.18 8.78
CA ALA A 319 19.92 8.89 9.92
C ALA A 319 19.04 7.65 9.68
N MET A 320 18.45 7.52 8.49
CA MET A 320 17.67 6.35 8.11
C MET A 320 18.53 5.08 8.02
N ALA A 321 19.74 5.17 7.48
CA ALA A 321 20.68 4.04 7.48
C ALA A 321 21.06 3.61 8.90
N PHE A 322 21.25 4.57 9.81
CA PHE A 322 21.57 4.31 11.21
C PHE A 322 20.40 3.65 11.97
N LEU A 323 19.17 4.13 11.78
CA LEU A 323 17.97 3.50 12.33
C LEU A 323 17.82 2.04 11.86
N ASN A 324 18.14 1.78 10.59
CA ASN A 324 18.12 0.42 10.05
C ASN A 324 19.20 -0.50 10.68
N LEU A 325 20.36 0.06 11.02
CA LEU A 325 21.48 -0.65 11.64
C LEU A 325 21.25 -0.96 13.13
N LEU A 326 20.72 -0.01 13.91
CA LEU A 326 20.52 -0.17 15.35
C LEU A 326 19.59 -1.32 15.71
N ASP A 327 18.63 -1.61 14.84
CA ASP A 327 17.69 -2.69 15.07
C ASP A 327 17.90 -3.89 14.14
N ALA A 328 19.07 -4.02 13.52
CA ALA A 328 19.48 -5.32 13.01
C ALA A 328 19.47 -6.28 14.20
N PRO A 329 18.78 -7.44 14.12
CA PRO A 329 18.81 -8.38 15.22
C PRO A 329 20.26 -8.64 15.56
N ARG A 330 20.64 -8.48 16.83
CA ARG A 330 21.87 -9.09 17.34
C ARG A 330 21.79 -10.53 16.84
N ARG A 331 22.70 -10.90 15.95
CA ARG A 331 22.96 -12.31 15.65
C ARG A 331 23.38 -12.89 16.99
N GLU A 332 22.42 -13.41 17.75
CA GLU A 332 22.73 -14.32 18.84
C GLU A 332 23.53 -15.46 18.21
N GLY A 333 24.75 -15.62 18.70
CA GLY A 333 25.75 -16.46 18.08
C GLY A 333 25.29 -17.90 18.00
N GLU A 334 25.30 -18.44 16.79
CA GLU A 334 25.58 -19.86 16.60
C GLU A 334 27.08 -20.04 16.86
N GLY A 335 27.39 -20.43 18.11
CA GLY A 335 28.66 -21.00 18.54
C GLY A 335 28.37 -22.29 19.29
#